data_AF-A0AAN6Z4N7-F1
#
_entry.id   AF-A0AAN6Z4N7-F1
#
_cell.length_a   1.000
_cell.length_b   1.000
_cell.length_c   1.000
_cell.angle_alpha   90.00
_cell.angle_beta   90.00
_cell.angle_gamma   90.00
#
_symmetry.space_group_name_H-M   'P 1'
#
loop_
_entity.id
_entity.type
_entity.pdbx_description
1 polymer ?
#
loop_
_entity_poly.entity_id
_entity_poly.type
_entity_poly.pdbx_seq_one_letter_code
_entity_poly.pdbx_strand_id
1 'polypeptide(L)'
;MLDRLDQLQLRQLRSALPRMLEPVMKPNHPTPEVMMASFLQAVDKTNKDIASFQEAHLRLQADGVFPRARASQKNSKGLKHWRASEHPDWANPDRKRSQIS
;
A
#
# COMPACT_ATOMS: atom_id res chain seq x y z
N MET A 1 -6.80 13.83 -9.09
CA MET A 1 -8.05 12.99 -9.08
C MET A 1 -7.80 11.49 -8.88
N LEU A 2 -6.56 10.99 -9.05
CA LEU A 2 -6.10 9.70 -8.51
C LEU A 2 -5.50 9.82 -7.09
N ASP A 3 -5.38 11.04 -6.54
CA ASP A 3 -4.88 11.33 -5.19
C ASP A 3 -5.74 10.78 -4.05
N ARG A 4 -6.88 10.13 -4.33
CA ARG A 4 -7.83 9.74 -3.28
C ARG A 4 -7.56 8.37 -2.65
N LEU A 5 -6.77 7.52 -3.31
CA LEU A 5 -6.09 6.40 -2.65
C LEU A 5 -4.68 6.90 -2.41
N ASP A 6 -4.49 7.57 -1.28
CA ASP A 6 -3.22 8.19 -0.95
C ASP A 6 -2.11 7.14 -1.09
N GLN A 7 -1.02 7.48 -1.78
CA GLN A 7 0.14 6.57 -1.93
C GLN A 7 0.60 6.08 -0.56
N LEU A 8 0.39 6.89 0.47
CA LEU A 8 0.59 6.57 1.87
C LEU A 8 -0.22 5.33 2.33
N GLN A 9 -1.52 5.26 2.03
CA GLN A 9 -2.38 4.13 2.43
C GLN A 9 -1.97 2.84 1.72
N LEU A 10 -1.65 2.91 0.43
CA LEU A 10 -1.14 1.75 -0.31
C LEU A 10 0.22 1.28 0.21
N ARG A 11 1.09 2.22 0.60
CA ARG A 11 2.37 1.90 1.25
C ARG A 11 2.15 1.24 2.61
N GLN A 12 1.23 1.75 3.41
CA GLN A 12 0.85 1.16 4.70
C GLN A 12 0.33 -0.27 4.54
N LEU A 13 -0.55 -0.52 3.56
CA LEU A 13 -1.06 -1.86 3.27
C LEU A 13 0.04 -2.84 2.84
N ARG A 14 0.96 -2.41 1.95
CA ARG A 14 2.09 -3.26 1.54
C ARG A 14 3.04 -3.60 2.69
N SER A 15 3.18 -2.69 3.64
CA SER A 15 4.01 -2.89 4.84
C SER A 15 3.27 -3.57 6.01
N ALA A 16 2.00 -3.93 5.86
CA ALA A 16 1.18 -4.49 6.93
C ALA A 16 1.80 -5.76 7.55
N LEU A 17 2.08 -6.78 6.73
CA LEU A 17 2.69 -8.02 7.20
C LEU A 17 4.08 -7.80 7.84
N PRO A 18 5.02 -7.08 7.20
CA PRO A 18 6.29 -6.74 7.84
C PRO A 18 6.13 -6.03 9.20
N ARG A 19 5.15 -5.12 9.34
CA ARG A 19 4.89 -4.39 10.59
C ARG A 19 4.31 -5.28 11.68
N MET A 20 3.44 -6.23 11.32
CA MET A 20 2.91 -7.20 12.28
C MET A 20 4.01 -8.11 12.82
N LEU A 21 4.98 -8.50 11.98
CA LEU A 21 6.06 -9.42 12.35
C LEU A 21 7.29 -8.73 12.95
N GLU A 22 7.40 -7.41 12.80
CA GLU A 22 8.50 -6.60 13.34
C GLU A 22 8.82 -6.92 14.83
N PRO A 23 7.83 -7.09 15.72
CA PRO A 23 8.09 -7.39 17.13
C PRO A 23 8.49 -8.83 17.41
N VAL A 24 8.52 -9.73 16.42
CA VAL A 24 8.99 -11.12 16.56
C VAL A 24 10.33 -11.31 15.86
N MET A 25 10.63 -10.45 14.88
CA MET A 25 11.88 -10.49 14.11
C MET A 25 13.06 -9.80 14.80
N LYS A 26 12.86 -9.16 15.97
CA LYS A 26 13.94 -8.46 16.67
C LYS A 26 14.84 -9.47 17.41
N PRO A 27 16.16 -9.40 17.23
CA PRO A 27 17.07 -10.43 17.76
C PRO A 27 17.18 -10.42 19.30
N ASN A 28 16.81 -9.33 19.99
CA ASN A 28 16.99 -9.17 21.44
C ASN A 28 15.66 -8.87 22.17
N HIS A 29 14.87 -9.90 22.44
CA HIS A 29 13.67 -9.78 23.25
C HIS A 29 13.97 -9.95 24.74
N PRO A 30 13.50 -9.05 25.62
CA PRO A 30 13.76 -9.14 27.05
C PRO A 30 13.03 -10.34 27.70
N THR A 31 11.80 -10.64 27.29
CA THR A 31 11.03 -11.85 27.68
C THR A 31 10.01 -12.26 26.60
N PRO A 32 9.58 -13.53 26.55
CA PRO A 32 8.55 -14.01 25.61
C PRO A 32 7.18 -13.33 25.78
N GLU A 33 6.79 -13.00 27.01
CA GLU A 33 5.52 -12.31 27.31
C GLU A 33 5.50 -10.90 26.71
N VAL A 34 6.61 -10.16 26.85
CA VAL A 34 6.76 -8.82 26.28
C VAL A 34 6.76 -8.87 24.74
N MET A 35 7.40 -9.89 24.15
CA MET A 35 7.36 -10.13 22.70
C MET A 35 5.92 -10.36 22.23
N MET A 36 5.16 -11.25 22.87
CA MET A 36 3.77 -11.56 22.51
C MET A 36 2.86 -10.34 22.67
N ALA A 37 2.99 -9.59 23.77
CA ALA A 37 2.24 -8.35 23.98
C ALA A 37 2.51 -7.32 22.87
N SER A 38 3.78 -7.13 22.49
CA SER A 38 4.17 -6.22 21.42
C SER A 38 3.69 -6.66 20.04
N PHE A 39 3.67 -7.97 19.78
CA PHE A 39 3.10 -8.56 18.57
C PHE A 39 1.59 -8.29 18.48
N LEU A 40 0.83 -8.60 19.53
CA LEU A 40 -0.61 -8.36 19.57
C LEU A 40 -0.96 -6.89 19.35
N GLN A 41 -0.16 -5.98 19.92
CA GLN A 41 -0.31 -4.54 19.69
C GLN A 41 -0.06 -4.15 18.23
N ALA A 42 0.96 -4.73 17.59
CA ALA A 42 1.26 -4.49 16.17
C ALA A 42 0.15 -5.05 15.25
N VAL A 43 -0.43 -6.20 15.60
CA VAL A 43 -1.59 -6.78 14.92
C VAL A 43 -2.81 -5.85 15.01
N ASP A 44 -3.18 -5.41 16.21
CA ASP A 44 -4.34 -4.52 16.41
C ASP A 44 -4.19 -3.20 15.62
N LYS A 45 -3.01 -2.60 15.68
CA LYS A 45 -2.71 -1.38 14.91
C LYS A 45 -2.81 -1.60 13.41
N THR A 46 -2.28 -2.72 12.91
CA THR A 46 -2.31 -3.03 11.47
C THR A 46 -3.73 -3.33 11.00
N ASN A 47 -4.55 -3.99 11.80
CA ASN A 47 -5.96 -4.24 11.49
C ASN A 47 -6.75 -2.94 11.33
N LYS A 48 -6.48 -1.93 12.19
CA LYS A 48 -7.09 -0.59 12.07
C LYS A 48 -6.72 0.10 10.76
N ASP A 49 -5.44 0.02 10.35
CA ASP A 49 -5.00 0.57 9.06
C ASP A 49 -5.68 -0.12 7.87
N ILE A 50 -5.85 -1.45 7.93
CA ILE A 50 -6.53 -2.22 6.89
C ILE A 50 -8.02 -1.83 6.82
N ALA A 51 -8.69 -1.69 7.96
CA ALA A 51 -10.09 -1.27 8.00
C ALA A 51 -10.28 0.13 7.40
N SER A 52 -9.40 1.08 7.74
CA SER A 52 -9.41 2.43 7.16
C SER A 52 -9.19 2.41 5.64
N PHE A 53 -8.28 1.56 5.15
CA PHE A 53 -8.07 1.37 3.72
C PHE A 53 -9.33 0.82 3.03
N GLN A 54 -9.98 -0.19 3.62
CA GLN A 54 -11.19 -0.78 3.07
C GLN A 54 -12.33 0.24 2.98
N GLU A 55 -12.53 1.04 4.02
CA GLU A 55 -13.52 2.12 4.03
C GLU A 55 -13.25 3.15 2.93
N ALA A 56 -12.00 3.62 2.81
CA ALA A 56 -11.61 4.56 1.76
C ALA A 56 -11.84 3.96 0.36
N HIS A 57 -11.50 2.69 0.16
CA HIS A 57 -11.71 1.99 -1.11
C HIS A 57 -13.20 1.84 -1.46
N LEU A 58 -14.04 1.47 -0.49
CA LEU A 58 -15.50 1.38 -0.68
C LEU A 58 -16.09 2.74 -1.06
N ARG A 59 -15.67 3.81 -0.40
CA ARG A 59 -16.11 5.18 -0.73
C ARG A 59 -15.75 5.57 -2.17
N LEU A 60 -14.56 5.18 -2.65
CA LEU A 60 -14.15 5.45 -4.03
C LEU A 60 -14.95 4.66 -5.07
N GLN A 61 -15.39 3.45 -4.71
CA GLN A 61 -16.32 2.69 -5.54
C GLN A 61 -17.70 3.36 -5.58
N ALA A 62 -18.22 3.76 -4.42
CA ALA A 62 -19.51 4.44 -4.29
C ALA A 62 -19.55 5.78 -5.06
N ASP A 63 -18.47 6.57 -4.97
CA ASP A 63 -18.33 7.86 -5.67
C ASP A 63 -18.17 7.71 -7.20
N GLY A 64 -18.15 6.48 -7.73
CA GLY A 64 -18.02 6.21 -9.16
C GLY A 64 -16.67 6.63 -9.74
N VAL A 65 -15.64 6.81 -8.91
CA VAL A 65 -14.30 7.27 -9.33
C VAL A 65 -13.65 6.26 -10.26
N PHE A 66 -13.73 4.96 -9.95
CA PHE A 66 -13.16 3.91 -10.80
C PHE A 66 -13.85 3.79 -12.17
N PRO A 67 -15.19 3.74 -12.27
CA PRO A 67 -15.89 3.84 -13.55
C PRO A 67 -15.52 5.09 -14.34
N ARG A 68 -15.48 6.26 -13.70
CA ARG A 68 -15.13 7.53 -14.35
C ARG A 68 -13.69 7.53 -14.88
N ALA A 69 -12.74 7.00 -14.11
CA ALA A 69 -11.36 6.86 -14.53
C ALA A 69 -11.22 5.90 -15.73
N ARG A 70 -11.92 4.77 -15.70
CA ARG A 70 -11.96 3.81 -16.83
C ARG A 70 -12.61 4.41 -18.08
N ALA A 71 -13.66 5.22 -17.92
CA ALA A 71 -14.30 5.92 -19.04
C ALA A 71 -13.39 7.01 -19.63
N SER A 72 -12.71 7.77 -18.77
CA SER A 72 -11.71 8.77 -19.17
C SER A 72 -10.58 8.14 -20.00
N GLN A 73 -10.09 6.98 -19.57
CA GLN A 73 -9.13 6.18 -20.33
C GLN A 73 -9.65 5.89 -21.74
N LYS A 74 -10.87 5.36 -21.89
CA LYS A 74 -11.42 5.04 -23.22
C LYS A 74 -11.56 6.25 -24.16
N ASN A 75 -11.66 7.47 -23.63
CA ASN A 75 -11.85 8.71 -24.40
C ASN A 75 -10.54 9.47 -24.71
N SER A 76 -9.37 8.86 -24.51
CA SER A 76 -8.11 9.50 -24.89
C SER A 76 -7.98 9.56 -26.42
N LYS A 77 -8.10 10.77 -26.99
CA LYS A 77 -7.98 11.05 -28.43
C LYS A 77 -6.58 10.71 -28.97
N GLY A 78 -6.31 9.44 -29.26
CA GLY A 78 -5.07 8.97 -29.89
C GLY A 78 -3.84 8.89 -28.98
N LEU A 79 -3.94 9.29 -27.70
CA LEU A 79 -2.85 9.12 -26.74
C LEU A 79 -2.74 7.65 -26.32
N LYS A 80 -1.57 7.05 -26.57
CA LYS A 80 -1.27 5.69 -26.12
C LYS A 80 -1.32 5.63 -24.59
N HIS A 81 -2.10 4.70 -24.06
CA HIS A 81 -2.13 4.45 -22.62
C HIS A 81 -0.82 3.83 -22.19
N TRP A 82 -0.08 4.55 -21.34
CA TRP A 82 1.09 4.01 -20.69
C TRP A 82 0.67 2.85 -19.80
N ARG A 83 1.07 1.63 -20.18
CA ARG A 83 1.01 0.48 -19.27
C ARG A 83 2.12 0.65 -18.25
N ALA A 84 1.90 0.17 -17.03
CA ALA A 84 2.98 0.09 -16.03
C ALA A 84 4.20 -0.69 -16.57
N SER A 85 3.98 -1.65 -17.46
CA SER A 85 5.01 -2.44 -18.16
C SER A 85 5.72 -1.73 -19.32
N GLU A 86 5.25 -0.55 -19.73
CA GLU A 86 5.85 0.22 -20.83
C GLU A 86 6.85 1.26 -20.33
N HIS A 87 6.98 1.43 -19.02
CA HIS A 87 8.07 2.21 -18.46
C HIS A 87 9.38 1.44 -18.66
N PRO A 88 10.45 2.05 -19.21
CA PRO A 88 11.71 1.34 -19.50
C PRO A 88 12.28 0.61 -18.28
N ASP A 89 12.05 1.14 -17.09
CA ASP A 89 12.52 0.55 -15.82
C ASP A 89 11.44 -0.25 -15.06
N TRP A 90 10.35 -0.67 -15.70
CA TRP A 90 9.21 -1.28 -15.00
C TRP A 90 9.54 -2.57 -14.22
N ALA A 91 10.58 -3.28 -14.66
CA ALA A 91 11.06 -4.50 -14.05
C ALA A 91 12.37 -4.32 -13.25
N ASN A 92 12.88 -3.09 -13.10
CA ASN A 92 14.19 -2.88 -12.49
C ASN A 92 14.11 -2.90 -10.95
N PRO A 93 14.66 -3.92 -10.27
CA PRO A 93 14.63 -4.03 -8.81
C PRO A 93 15.56 -3.01 -8.11
N ASP A 94 16.55 -2.44 -8.80
CA ASP A 94 17.63 -1.65 -8.21
C ASP A 94 17.23 -0.21 -7.85
N ARG A 95 16.12 0.30 -8.39
CA ARG A 95 15.65 1.66 -8.06
C ARG A 95 15.03 1.76 -6.66
N LYS A 96 14.62 0.64 -6.04
CA LYS A 96 14.14 0.68 -4.63
C LYS A 96 15.24 1.07 -3.64
N ARG A 97 16.53 0.95 -4.01
CA ARG A 97 17.67 1.33 -3.15
C ARG A 97 18.28 2.69 -3.50
N SER A 98 18.19 3.13 -4.75
CA SER A 98 18.92 4.30 -5.25
C SER A 98 18.26 5.67 -4.97
N GLN A 99 17.09 5.72 -4.32
CA GLN A 99 16.51 6.98 -3.81
C GLN A 99 16.81 7.22 -2.32
N ILE A 100 17.64 6.37 -1.72
CA ILE A 100 18.14 6.51 -0.35
C ILE A 100 19.68 6.54 -0.44
N SER A 101 20.22 7.62 -1.01
CA SER A 101 21.63 8.01 -0.91
C SER A 101 21.71 9.52 -1.07
#